data_AF-A0A4S1HGL4-F1
#
_entry.id   AF-A0A4S1HGL4-F1
#
_cell.length_a   1.000
_cell.length_b   1.000
_cell.length_c   1.000
_cell.angle_alpha   90.00
_cell.angle_beta   90.00
_cell.angle_gamma   90.00
#
_symmetry.space_group_name_H-M   'P 1'
#
loop_
_entity.id
_entity.type
_entity.pdbx_description
1 polymer ?
#
loop_
_entity_poly.entity_id
_entity_poly.type
_entity_poly.pdbx_seq_one_letter_code
_entity_poly.pdbx_strand_id
1 'polypeptide(L)'
;MDDPYSSEPKATNRPKLDHFEEEAARSRLYADVIRKWTAAGAIQYDFDDLPEMIDDGREVSFSDLGIEDGAFLVRFCEGVSPYVDESHEMFVESAIVFKQTYEGKNGAFITLVAGRSGQVAEFSKGTPRIASGWIDADRSVDDGLTHFGLLGDPALLGSKNLFDIEMLLVEAIARVGLAATSNSSSFLPRRI
;
A
#
# COMPACT_ATOMS: atom_id res chain seq x y z
N MET A 1 19.37 -26.55 21.66
CA MET A 1 19.39 -25.07 21.76
C MET A 1 19.48 -24.60 20.34
N ASP A 2 18.37 -24.08 19.81
CA ASP A 2 18.30 -23.56 18.45
C ASP A 2 18.71 -22.09 18.47
N ASP A 3 19.62 -21.73 17.58
CA ASP A 3 20.15 -20.38 17.43
C ASP A 3 19.04 -19.44 16.91
N PRO A 4 18.64 -18.40 17.66
CA PRO A 4 17.57 -17.49 17.25
C PRO A 4 17.98 -16.54 16.11
N TYR A 5 19.25 -16.52 15.69
CA TYR A 5 19.79 -15.64 14.65
C TYR A 5 20.26 -16.38 13.40
N SER A 6 19.53 -17.41 12.97
CA SER A 6 19.70 -17.94 11.63
C SER A 6 19.41 -16.83 10.61
N SER A 7 20.43 -16.49 9.81
CA SER A 7 20.45 -15.42 8.81
C SER A 7 19.78 -15.80 7.49
N GLU A 8 19.08 -16.93 7.43
CA GLU A 8 18.27 -17.28 6.27
C GLU A 8 16.87 -16.67 6.45
N PRO A 9 16.39 -15.85 5.49
CA PRO A 9 15.01 -15.38 5.53
C PRO A 9 14.11 -16.61 5.52
N LYS A 10 13.44 -16.88 6.65
CA LYS A 10 12.44 -17.94 6.74
C LYS A 10 11.41 -17.69 5.64
N ALA A 11 11.22 -18.70 4.78
CA ALA A 11 10.16 -18.66 3.79
C ALA A 11 8.85 -18.30 4.50
N THR A 12 8.25 -17.17 4.12
CA THR A 12 6.98 -16.74 4.67
C THR A 12 5.94 -17.81 4.34
N ASN A 13 5.18 -18.30 5.33
CA ASN A 13 4.06 -19.24 5.14
C ASN A 13 2.88 -18.61 4.35
N ARG A 14 3.12 -17.49 3.67
CA ARG A 14 2.10 -16.78 2.90
C ARG A 14 1.96 -17.47 1.54
N PRO A 15 0.72 -17.71 1.07
CA PRO A 15 0.50 -18.33 -0.22
C PRO A 15 1.17 -17.49 -1.32
N LYS A 16 2.14 -18.08 -2.01
CA LYS A 16 2.67 -17.55 -3.26
C LYS A 16 1.65 -17.85 -4.34
N LEU A 17 1.23 -16.82 -5.05
CA LEU A 17 0.28 -16.93 -6.13
C LEU A 17 1.07 -16.88 -7.45
N ASP A 18 1.20 -18.02 -8.12
CA ASP A 18 2.07 -18.21 -9.30
C ASP A 18 1.78 -17.21 -10.43
N HIS A 19 0.55 -16.70 -10.52
CA HIS A 19 0.17 -15.71 -11.53
C HIS A 19 0.81 -14.33 -11.31
N PHE A 20 1.38 -14.04 -10.14
CA PHE A 20 2.17 -12.81 -9.94
C PHE A 20 3.59 -12.93 -10.49
N GLU A 21 4.06 -14.12 -10.89
CA GLU A 21 5.34 -14.26 -11.60
C GLU A 21 5.23 -13.83 -13.07
N GLU A 22 4.04 -13.94 -13.67
CA GLU A 22 3.76 -13.53 -15.05
C GLU A 22 3.62 -12.00 -15.17
N GLU A 23 4.52 -11.40 -15.94
CA GLU A 23 4.53 -9.96 -16.21
C GLU A 23 3.21 -9.45 -16.81
N ALA A 24 2.66 -10.16 -17.78
CA ALA A 24 1.41 -9.76 -18.42
C ALA A 24 0.21 -9.83 -17.45
N ALA A 25 0.21 -10.77 -16.50
CA ALA A 25 -0.82 -10.83 -15.46
C ALA A 25 -0.71 -9.64 -14.50
N ARG A 26 0.50 -9.29 -14.05
CA ARG A 26 0.74 -8.09 -13.22
C ARG A 26 0.30 -6.81 -13.94
N SER A 27 0.68 -6.65 -15.21
CA SER A 27 0.29 -5.48 -16.02
C SER A 27 -1.23 -5.35 -16.19
N ARG A 28 -1.94 -6.47 -16.41
CA ARG A 28 -3.42 -6.48 -16.49
C ARG A 28 -4.05 -6.09 -15.16
N LEU A 29 -3.59 -6.67 -14.05
CA LEU A 29 -4.06 -6.33 -12.71
C LEU A 29 -3.87 -4.84 -12.43
N TYR A 30 -2.68 -4.30 -12.71
CA TYR A 30 -2.40 -2.89 -12.51
C TYR A 30 -3.33 -1.99 -13.33
N ALA A 31 -3.49 -2.28 -14.62
CA ALA A 31 -4.36 -1.51 -15.50
C ALA A 31 -5.83 -1.54 -15.04
N ASP A 32 -6.30 -2.66 -14.49
CA ASP A 32 -7.64 -2.77 -13.93
C ASP A 32 -7.79 -1.96 -12.64
N VAL A 33 -6.79 -1.98 -11.76
CA VAL A 33 -6.75 -1.19 -10.53
C VAL A 33 -6.77 0.31 -10.84
N ILE A 34 -5.89 0.78 -11.73
CA ILE A 34 -5.85 2.19 -12.15
C ILE A 34 -7.18 2.61 -12.74
N ARG A 35 -7.77 1.81 -13.64
CA ARG A 35 -9.07 2.11 -14.24
C ARG A 35 -10.18 2.25 -13.20
N LYS A 36 -10.23 1.38 -12.20
CA LYS A 36 -11.21 1.46 -11.10
C LYS A 36 -11.01 2.73 -10.28
N TRP A 37 -9.76 3.08 -9.96
CA TRP A 37 -9.44 4.30 -9.22
C TRP A 37 -9.80 5.56 -10.02
N THR A 38 -9.48 5.60 -11.31
CA THR A 38 -9.88 6.69 -12.21
C THR A 38 -11.40 6.83 -12.28
N ALA A 39 -12.13 5.72 -12.41
CA ALA A 39 -13.59 5.72 -12.42
C ALA A 39 -14.21 6.19 -11.09
N ALA A 40 -13.48 6.04 -9.97
CA ALA A 40 -13.87 6.52 -8.65
C ALA A 40 -13.51 7.99 -8.39
N GLY A 41 -12.97 8.71 -9.40
CA GLY A 41 -12.69 10.14 -9.32
C GLY A 41 -11.21 10.51 -9.22
N ALA A 42 -10.30 9.54 -9.35
CA ALA A 42 -8.85 9.75 -9.41
C ALA A 42 -8.29 10.60 -8.25
N ILE A 43 -8.72 10.30 -7.03
CA ILE A 43 -8.31 10.99 -5.81
C ILE A 43 -6.89 10.57 -5.43
N GLN A 44 -5.96 11.52 -5.40
CA GLN A 44 -4.57 11.31 -5.01
C GLN A 44 -4.17 12.16 -3.80
N TYR A 45 -3.42 11.56 -2.89
CA TYR A 45 -2.67 12.23 -1.84
C TYR A 45 -1.16 12.04 -2.09
N ASP A 46 -0.39 13.11 -1.95
CA ASP A 46 1.07 13.00 -1.89
C ASP A 46 1.46 12.81 -0.42
N PHE A 47 2.19 11.76 -0.09
CA PHE A 47 2.47 11.39 1.31
C PHE A 47 3.19 12.50 2.09
N ASP A 48 4.09 13.24 1.42
CA ASP A 48 4.85 14.35 2.01
C ASP A 48 3.98 15.56 2.35
N ASP A 49 2.84 15.70 1.68
CA ASP A 49 1.88 16.77 1.95
C ASP A 49 0.96 16.40 3.14
N LEU A 50 0.86 15.13 3.53
CA LEU A 50 -0.03 14.68 4.60
C LEU A 50 0.51 15.06 6.00
N PRO A 51 -0.38 15.33 6.97
CA PRO A 51 0.04 15.66 8.33
C PRO A 51 0.88 14.54 8.94
N GLU A 52 1.94 14.90 9.66
CA GLU A 52 2.72 13.94 10.43
C GLU A 52 1.85 13.30 11.52
N MET A 53 2.07 12.01 11.78
CA MET A 53 1.43 11.30 12.87
C MET A 53 2.06 11.73 14.20
N ILE A 54 1.30 12.45 15.03
CA ILE A 54 1.75 12.89 16.37
C ILE A 54 1.18 11.97 17.48
N ASP A 55 0.21 11.10 17.16
CA ASP A 55 -0.60 10.30 18.10
C ASP A 55 -0.91 8.88 17.57
N ASP A 56 -1.60 8.06 18.37
CA ASP A 56 -2.00 6.64 18.13
C ASP A 56 -3.01 6.42 16.98
N GLY A 57 -3.06 7.29 15.96
CA GLY A 57 -4.03 7.19 14.85
C GLY A 57 -3.96 5.88 14.05
N ARG A 58 -2.92 5.06 14.25
CA ARG A 58 -2.76 3.71 13.69
C ARG A 58 -3.63 2.67 14.40
N GLU A 59 -3.99 2.92 15.67
CA GLU A 59 -4.86 2.08 16.50
C GLU A 59 -6.35 2.34 16.23
N VAL A 60 -6.66 3.37 15.45
CA VAL A 60 -8.03 3.71 15.04
C VAL A 60 -8.52 2.72 13.99
N SER A 61 -9.79 2.32 14.09
CA SER A 61 -10.41 1.43 13.10
C SER A 61 -10.47 2.10 11.74
N PHE A 62 -10.38 1.32 10.65
CA PHE A 62 -10.46 1.91 9.32
C PHE A 62 -11.78 2.68 9.08
N SER A 63 -12.90 2.24 9.66
CA SER A 63 -14.17 2.97 9.57
C SER A 63 -14.17 4.31 10.30
N ASP A 64 -13.39 4.43 11.38
CA ASP A 64 -13.38 5.63 12.23
C ASP A 64 -12.38 6.69 11.75
N LEU A 65 -11.59 6.41 10.71
CA LEU A 65 -10.65 7.36 10.12
C LEU A 65 -11.32 8.58 9.46
N GLY A 66 -12.64 8.57 9.29
CA GLY A 66 -13.37 9.70 8.69
C GLY A 66 -13.09 9.94 7.21
N ILE A 67 -12.36 9.03 6.55
CA ILE A 67 -12.16 9.07 5.10
C ILE A 67 -13.53 8.87 4.47
N GLU A 68 -13.96 9.76 3.57
CA GLU A 68 -15.22 9.61 2.83
C GLU A 68 -15.01 9.00 1.44
N ASP A 69 -13.81 9.18 0.87
CA ASP A 69 -13.48 8.70 -0.48
C ASP A 69 -13.63 7.18 -0.62
N GLY A 70 -14.35 6.75 -1.67
CA GLY A 70 -14.55 5.34 -1.97
C GLY A 70 -13.29 4.65 -2.52
N ALA A 71 -12.41 5.42 -3.15
CA ALA A 71 -11.07 4.98 -3.53
C ALA A 71 -10.10 6.16 -3.57
N PHE A 72 -8.85 5.93 -3.20
CA PHE A 72 -7.78 6.92 -3.25
C PHE A 72 -6.42 6.28 -3.48
N LEU A 73 -5.48 7.08 -3.96
CA LEU A 73 -4.08 6.71 -4.16
C LEU A 73 -3.22 7.56 -3.23
N VAL A 74 -2.29 6.94 -2.51
CA VAL A 74 -1.21 7.64 -1.81
C VAL A 74 0.07 7.45 -2.61
N ARG A 75 0.69 8.56 -3.01
CA ARG A 75 1.95 8.57 -3.75
C ARG A 75 3.12 8.79 -2.79
N PHE A 76 4.17 8.01 -2.95
CA PHE A 76 5.41 8.15 -2.19
C PHE A 76 6.53 8.70 -3.07
N CYS A 77 7.29 9.64 -2.53
CA CYS A 77 8.52 10.09 -3.16
C CYS A 77 9.66 9.10 -2.91
N GLU A 78 10.61 9.08 -3.85
CA GLU A 78 11.87 8.38 -3.65
C GLU A 78 12.60 8.94 -2.42
N GLY A 79 13.18 8.04 -1.62
CA GLY A 79 13.87 8.40 -0.37
C GLY A 79 12.95 8.54 0.85
N VAL A 80 11.64 8.58 0.66
CA VAL A 80 10.63 8.56 1.74
C VAL A 80 10.11 7.15 1.98
N SER A 81 9.92 6.39 0.90
CA SER A 81 9.47 5.00 0.97
C SER A 81 10.65 4.01 1.08
N PRO A 82 10.45 2.87 1.76
CA PRO A 82 11.45 1.82 1.83
C PRO A 82 11.69 1.20 0.45
N TYR A 83 12.96 0.87 0.20
CA TYR A 83 13.34 0.09 -0.97
C TYR A 83 12.89 -1.36 -0.81
N VAL A 84 12.25 -1.86 -1.86
CA VAL A 84 11.97 -3.29 -2.06
C VAL A 84 13.26 -4.02 -2.39
N ASP A 85 14.07 -3.41 -3.27
CA ASP A 85 15.36 -3.89 -3.73
C ASP A 85 16.30 -2.70 -4.00
N GLU A 86 17.22 -2.45 -3.07
CA GLU A 86 18.21 -1.37 -3.16
C GLU A 86 19.15 -1.54 -4.36
N SER A 87 19.49 -2.77 -4.74
CA SER A 87 20.46 -3.02 -5.83
C SER A 87 19.89 -2.68 -7.20
N HIS A 88 18.56 -2.71 -7.32
CA HIS A 88 17.84 -2.37 -8.55
C HIS A 88 17.03 -1.08 -8.40
N GLU A 89 17.32 -0.28 -7.37
CA GLU A 89 16.67 1.00 -7.06
C GLU A 89 15.13 0.92 -7.08
N MET A 90 14.59 -0.18 -6.57
CA MET A 90 13.15 -0.43 -6.54
C MET A 90 12.57 -0.06 -5.19
N PHE A 91 11.55 0.80 -5.18
CA PHE A 91 10.87 1.25 -3.98
C PHE A 91 9.36 1.25 -4.16
N VAL A 92 8.62 1.38 -3.05
CA VAL A 92 7.16 1.49 -3.07
C VAL A 92 6.76 2.88 -3.56
N GLU A 93 6.21 2.97 -4.78
CA GLU A 93 5.86 4.25 -5.41
C GLU A 93 4.46 4.72 -5.03
N SER A 94 3.54 3.78 -4.78
CA SER A 94 2.17 4.12 -4.44
C SER A 94 1.43 3.00 -3.73
N ALA A 95 0.37 3.40 -3.02
CA ALA A 95 -0.64 2.51 -2.46
C ALA A 95 -2.03 2.97 -2.91
N ILE A 96 -2.81 2.07 -3.49
CA ILE A 96 -4.16 2.34 -3.97
C ILE A 96 -5.15 1.62 -3.06
N VAL A 97 -6.09 2.36 -2.50
CA VAL A 97 -7.04 1.87 -1.51
C VAL A 97 -8.45 1.95 -2.08
N PHE A 98 -9.20 0.86 -1.98
CA PHE A 98 -10.62 0.78 -2.36
C PHE A 98 -11.44 0.34 -1.17
N LYS A 99 -12.41 1.16 -0.76
CA LYS A 99 -13.44 0.70 0.16
C LYS A 99 -14.36 -0.27 -0.58
N GLN A 100 -14.55 -1.44 -0.03
CA GLN A 100 -15.45 -2.44 -0.59
C GLN A 100 -16.02 -3.34 0.51
N THR A 101 -16.95 -4.21 0.13
CA THR A 101 -17.47 -5.27 1.01
C THR A 101 -16.95 -6.60 0.50
N TYR A 102 -16.34 -7.41 1.36
CA TYR A 102 -15.90 -8.77 1.07
C TYR A 102 -16.55 -9.75 2.04
N GLU A 103 -17.24 -10.78 1.52
CA GLU A 103 -17.96 -11.78 2.31
C GLU A 103 -18.89 -11.18 3.39
N GLY A 104 -19.55 -10.06 3.07
CA GLY A 104 -20.46 -9.37 3.98
C GLY A 104 -19.80 -8.47 5.02
N LYS A 105 -18.47 -8.34 4.98
CA LYS A 105 -17.70 -7.42 5.83
C LYS A 105 -17.24 -6.20 5.06
N ASN A 106 -17.42 -5.02 5.66
CA ASN A 106 -16.87 -3.79 5.12
C ASN A 106 -15.37 -3.72 5.40
N GLY A 107 -14.65 -3.02 4.54
CA GLY A 107 -13.21 -2.86 4.70
C GLY A 107 -12.58 -2.18 3.52
N ALA A 108 -11.28 -2.36 3.38
CA ALA A 108 -10.50 -1.79 2.31
C ALA A 108 -9.57 -2.81 1.66
N PHE A 109 -9.60 -2.84 0.33
CA PHE A 109 -8.61 -3.54 -0.46
C PHE A 109 -7.48 -2.58 -0.82
N ILE A 110 -6.26 -3.00 -0.54
CA ILE A 110 -5.06 -2.21 -0.76
C ILE A 110 -4.27 -2.87 -1.87
N THR A 111 -3.80 -2.08 -2.83
CA THR A 111 -2.83 -2.47 -3.85
C THR A 111 -1.58 -1.63 -3.68
N LEU A 112 -0.49 -2.27 -3.26
CA LEU A 112 0.85 -1.70 -3.28
C LEU A 112 1.47 -1.84 -4.66
N VAL A 113 2.15 -0.80 -5.08
CA VAL A 113 2.85 -0.75 -6.36
C VAL A 113 4.29 -0.34 -6.07
N ALA A 114 5.23 -1.13 -6.55
CA ALA A 114 6.65 -0.80 -6.50
C ALA A 114 7.24 -0.68 -7.91
N GLY A 115 8.00 0.39 -8.09
CA GLY A 115 8.62 0.81 -9.35
C GLY A 115 10.11 1.08 -9.16
N ARG A 116 10.82 1.35 -10.26
CA ARG A 116 12.25 1.69 -10.24
C ARG A 116 12.44 3.21 -10.25
N SER A 117 13.41 3.69 -9.47
CA SER A 117 13.88 5.07 -9.54
C SER A 117 14.37 5.44 -10.94
N GLY A 118 14.19 6.71 -11.33
CA GLY A 118 14.73 7.27 -12.57
C GLY A 118 14.11 6.77 -13.88
N GLN A 119 13.19 5.79 -13.85
CA GLN A 119 12.48 5.29 -15.03
C GLN A 119 10.99 5.68 -15.04
N VAL A 120 10.77 6.80 -15.75
CA VAL A 120 9.66 7.12 -16.65
C VAL A 120 8.47 7.90 -16.07
N ALA A 121 8.26 9.09 -16.62
CA ALA A 121 7.03 9.88 -16.55
C ALA A 121 5.82 9.24 -17.30
N GLU A 122 5.97 7.99 -17.73
CA GLU A 122 4.98 7.16 -18.42
C GLU A 122 5.08 5.76 -17.82
N PHE A 123 3.95 5.20 -17.38
CA PHE A 123 3.78 3.92 -16.69
C PHE A 123 4.22 2.64 -17.47
N SER A 124 5.28 2.66 -18.30
CA SER A 124 5.42 1.70 -19.42
C SER A 124 6.76 0.98 -19.61
N LYS A 125 7.80 1.11 -18.77
CA LYS A 125 9.10 0.42 -19.02
C LYS A 125 9.70 -0.46 -17.94
N GLY A 126 9.05 -0.61 -16.80
CA GLY A 126 9.24 -1.77 -15.93
C GLY A 126 7.87 -2.17 -15.43
N THR A 127 7.46 -3.42 -15.64
CA THR A 127 6.17 -3.85 -15.08
C THR A 127 6.22 -3.71 -13.58
N PRO A 128 5.30 -2.94 -12.98
CA PRO A 128 5.30 -2.70 -11.55
C PRO A 128 5.18 -4.03 -10.82
N ARG A 129 5.88 -4.10 -9.69
CA ARG A 129 5.71 -5.19 -8.72
C ARG A 129 4.49 -4.83 -7.88
N ILE A 130 3.59 -5.80 -7.69
CA ILE A 130 2.31 -5.56 -7.04
C ILE A 130 2.11 -6.52 -5.90
N ALA A 131 1.73 -5.98 -4.74
CA ALA A 131 1.20 -6.75 -3.64
C ALA A 131 -0.16 -6.17 -3.23
N SER A 132 -1.00 -6.97 -2.61
CA SER A 132 -2.33 -6.56 -2.19
C SER A 132 -2.69 -7.12 -0.84
N GLY A 133 -3.55 -6.40 -0.13
CA GLY A 133 -3.99 -6.76 1.21
C GLY A 133 -5.45 -6.36 1.44
N TRP A 134 -6.00 -6.87 2.54
CA TRP A 134 -7.36 -6.54 3.00
C TRP A 134 -7.31 -6.04 4.44
N ILE A 135 -8.00 -4.94 4.70
CA ILE A 135 -8.24 -4.42 6.06
C ILE A 135 -9.73 -4.51 6.35
N ASP A 136 -10.09 -5.21 7.43
CA ASP A 136 -11.46 -5.23 7.96
C ASP A 136 -11.79 -3.86 8.58
N ALA A 137 -12.95 -3.29 8.26
CA ALA A 137 -13.31 -1.92 8.67
C ALA A 137 -13.33 -1.75 10.20
N ASP A 138 -13.72 -2.81 10.92
CA ASP A 138 -13.88 -2.80 12.38
C ASP A 138 -12.55 -3.11 13.12
N ARG A 139 -11.44 -3.23 12.39
CA ARG A 139 -10.10 -3.45 12.94
C ARG A 139 -9.25 -2.21 12.80
N SER A 140 -8.29 -2.05 13.74
CA SER A 140 -7.26 -1.04 13.59
C SER A 140 -6.48 -1.28 12.30
N VAL A 141 -5.96 -0.22 11.70
CA VAL A 141 -5.15 -0.33 10.48
C VAL A 141 -3.91 -1.20 10.75
N ASP A 142 -3.34 -1.07 11.94
CA ASP A 142 -2.20 -1.88 12.41
C ASP A 142 -2.54 -3.37 12.50
N ASP A 143 -3.67 -3.73 13.11
CA ASP A 143 -4.14 -5.12 13.21
C ASP A 143 -4.49 -5.69 11.84
N GLY A 144 -5.10 -4.89 10.96
CA GLY A 144 -5.59 -5.31 9.66
C GLY A 144 -4.47 -5.84 8.76
N LEU A 145 -3.38 -5.09 8.62
CA LEU A 145 -2.24 -5.50 7.79
C LEU A 145 -1.38 -6.56 8.51
N THR A 146 -1.18 -6.44 9.82
CA THR A 146 -0.38 -7.40 10.59
C THR A 146 -1.01 -8.81 10.60
N HIS A 147 -2.34 -8.92 10.60
CA HIS A 147 -3.03 -10.22 10.69
C HIS A 147 -3.36 -10.87 9.35
N PHE A 148 -3.66 -10.09 8.30
CA PHE A 148 -3.99 -10.64 6.98
C PHE A 148 -2.79 -10.65 6.02
N GLY A 149 -1.83 -9.74 6.23
CA GLY A 149 -0.61 -9.64 5.45
C GLY A 149 -0.84 -9.24 3.98
N LEU A 150 0.26 -8.90 3.31
CA LEU A 150 0.28 -8.72 1.88
C LEU A 150 0.41 -10.06 1.14
N LEU A 151 -0.27 -10.17 0.00
CA LEU A 151 -0.18 -11.26 -0.97
C LEU A 151 0.13 -10.67 -2.35
N GLY A 152 0.97 -11.33 -3.15
CA GLY A 152 1.32 -10.85 -4.49
C GLY A 152 2.75 -11.17 -4.88
N ASP A 153 3.43 -10.21 -5.51
CA ASP A 153 4.73 -10.40 -6.13
C ASP A 153 5.79 -10.92 -5.13
N PRO A 154 6.45 -12.07 -5.42
CA PRO A 154 7.43 -12.66 -4.52
C PRO A 154 8.61 -11.76 -4.18
N ALA A 155 9.00 -10.81 -5.05
CA ALA A 155 10.09 -9.88 -4.77
C ALA A 155 9.69 -8.87 -3.68
N LEU A 156 8.43 -8.40 -3.71
CA LEU A 156 7.87 -7.57 -2.66
C LEU A 156 7.76 -8.33 -1.34
N LEU A 157 7.14 -9.52 -1.38
CA LEU A 157 6.93 -10.35 -0.20
C LEU A 157 8.21 -10.97 0.38
N GLY A 158 9.27 -11.05 -0.43
CA GLY A 158 10.60 -11.51 -0.03
C GLY A 158 11.54 -10.38 0.35
N SER A 159 11.10 -9.12 0.32
CA SER A 159 11.96 -7.98 0.66
C SER A 159 12.39 -8.04 2.12
N LYS A 160 13.67 -7.72 2.38
CA LYS A 160 14.19 -7.54 3.74
C LYS A 160 13.47 -6.43 4.52
N ASN A 161 12.87 -5.48 3.80
CA ASN A 161 12.17 -4.33 4.36
C ASN A 161 10.64 -4.51 4.34
N LEU A 162 10.13 -5.75 4.19
CA LEU A 162 8.68 -6.01 4.11
C LEU A 162 7.91 -5.43 5.32
N PHE A 163 8.47 -5.56 6.51
CA PHE A 163 7.85 -4.99 7.72
C PHE A 163 7.75 -3.46 7.62
N ASP A 164 8.82 -2.77 7.20
CA ASP A 164 8.80 -1.32 7.03
C ASP A 164 7.83 -0.88 5.93
N ILE A 165 7.67 -1.68 4.88
CA ILE A 165 6.66 -1.47 3.82
C ILE A 165 5.24 -1.59 4.39
N GLU A 166 4.96 -2.61 5.21
CA GLU A 166 3.67 -2.79 5.88
C GLU A 166 3.41 -1.63 6.87
N MET A 167 4.42 -1.18 7.63
CA MET A 167 4.29 -0.04 8.53
C MET A 167 4.08 1.29 7.80
N LEU A 168 4.75 1.51 6.67
CA LEU A 168 4.53 2.69 5.82
C LEU A 168 3.08 2.74 5.31
N LEU A 169 2.52 1.59 4.92
CA LEU A 169 1.11 1.51 4.50
C LEU A 169 0.15 1.91 5.62
N VAL A 170 0.36 1.35 6.82
CA VAL A 170 -0.45 1.69 7.99
C VAL A 170 -0.41 3.20 8.24
N GLU A 171 0.78 3.76 8.22
CA GLU A 171 0.99 5.19 8.40
C GLU A 171 0.34 6.03 7.30
N ALA A 172 0.48 5.66 6.03
CA ALA A 172 -0.13 6.37 4.91
C ALA A 172 -1.65 6.45 5.04
N ILE A 173 -2.31 5.35 5.38
CA ILE A 173 -3.76 5.30 5.54
C ILE A 173 -4.21 6.14 6.73
N ALA A 174 -3.51 6.03 7.87
CA ALA A 174 -3.82 6.80 9.06
C ALA A 174 -3.66 8.31 8.81
N ARG A 175 -2.60 8.73 8.11
CA ARG A 175 -2.37 10.13 7.74
C ARG A 175 -3.43 10.68 6.80
N VAL A 176 -3.96 9.88 5.88
CA VAL A 176 -5.13 10.27 5.06
C VAL A 176 -6.37 10.48 5.94
N GLY A 177 -6.60 9.62 6.93
CA GLY A 177 -7.68 9.82 7.91
C GLY A 177 -7.53 11.09 8.73
N LEU A 178 -6.31 11.38 9.20
CA LEU A 178 -6.01 12.65 9.88
C LEU A 178 -6.27 13.85 8.96
N ALA A 179 -5.83 13.79 7.70
CA ALA A 179 -6.10 14.84 6.72
C ALA A 179 -7.61 15.05 6.54
N ALA A 180 -8.40 13.98 6.44
CA ALA A 180 -9.85 14.04 6.26
C ALA A 180 -10.58 14.66 7.45
N THR A 181 -10.10 14.42 8.68
CA THR A 181 -10.70 14.97 9.91
C THR A 181 -10.18 16.37 10.26
N SER A 182 -8.98 16.72 9.79
CA SER A 182 -8.43 18.06 9.92
C SER A 182 -9.12 19.01 8.93
N ASN A 183 -9.84 20.03 9.41
CA ASN A 183 -10.48 21.06 8.57
C ASN A 183 -9.46 21.99 7.84
N SER A 184 -8.24 21.54 7.59
CA SER A 184 -7.19 22.32 6.94
C SER A 184 -7.20 22.11 5.44
N SER A 185 -7.33 23.21 4.69
CA SER A 185 -7.28 23.19 3.22
C SER A 185 -5.89 22.86 2.65
N SER A 186 -4.86 22.76 3.50
CA SER A 186 -3.49 22.42 3.10
C SER A 186 -3.31 20.95 2.70
N PHE A 187 -4.24 20.07 3.07
CA PHE A 187 -4.11 18.61 2.92
C PHE A 187 -5.10 18.02 1.91
N LEU A 188 -5.69 18.88 1.08
CA LEU A 188 -6.74 18.46 0.15
C LEU A 188 -6.18 17.50 -0.91
N PRO A 189 -6.90 16.40 -1.20
CA PRO A 189 -6.51 15.52 -2.27
C PRO A 189 -6.53 16.23 -3.62
N ARG A 190 -5.65 15.80 -4.51
CA ARG A 190 -5.64 16.21 -5.91
C ARG A 190 -6.55 15.28 -6.72
N ARG A 191 -7.34 15.85 -7.62
CA ARG A 191 -8.05 15.11 -8.68
C ARG A 191 -7.19 15.16 -9.93
N ILE A 192 -6.93 13.98 -10.51
CA ILE A 192 -6.11 13.81 -11.72
C ILE A 192 -6.98 13.51 -12.93
#